data_AF-A0A1I1S011-F1
#
_entry.id   AF-A0A1I1S011-F1
#
_cell.length_a   1.000
_cell.length_b   1.000
_cell.length_c   1.000
_cell.angle_alpha   90.00
_cell.angle_beta   90.00
_cell.angle_gamma   90.00
#
_symmetry.space_group_name_H-M   'P 1'
#
loop_
_entity.id
_entity.type
_entity.pdbx_description
1 polymer ?
#
loop_
_entity_poly.entity_id
_entity_poly.type
_entity_poly.pdbx_seq_one_letter_code
_entity_poly.pdbx_strand_id
1 'polypeptide(L)'
;MSESFNKDEYLTDLKRRQNLVTADEGWITIHGPFEYEIALARCANAVAILQWVRHLSEKTWVTTEMIERFVAVASSKIDLDIDSVPA
;
A
#
# COMPACT_ATOMS: atom_id res chain seq x y z
N MET A 1 20.51 12.42 23.41
CA MET A 1 19.19 13.07 23.41
C MET A 1 18.20 12.01 23.01
N SER A 2 17.44 11.45 23.94
CA SER A 2 16.35 10.54 23.60
C SER A 2 15.16 11.40 23.23
N GLU A 3 14.89 11.57 21.94
CA GLU A 3 13.56 12.04 21.52
C GLU A 3 12.54 11.05 22.10
N SER A 4 11.66 11.56 22.97
CA SER A 4 10.54 10.78 23.47
C SER A 4 9.63 10.47 22.28
N PHE A 5 9.45 9.18 21.96
CA PHE A 5 8.53 8.73 20.93
C PHE A 5 7.14 9.35 21.13
N ASN A 6 6.71 10.18 20.18
CA ASN A 6 5.37 10.74 20.16
C ASN A 6 4.46 9.85 19.31
N LYS A 7 3.61 9.07 19.99
CA LYS A 7 2.69 8.12 19.36
C LYS A 7 1.69 8.82 18.43
N ASP A 8 1.17 9.98 18.81
CA ASP A 8 0.11 10.65 18.05
C ASP A 8 0.65 11.24 16.74
N GLU A 9 1.87 11.78 16.78
CA GLU A 9 2.59 12.23 15.60
C GLU A 9 2.87 11.07 14.63
N TYR A 10 3.38 9.94 15.15
CA TYR A 10 3.62 8.74 14.36
C TYR A 10 2.34 8.23 13.67
N LEU A 11 1.23 8.10 14.42
CA LEU A 11 -0.05 7.65 13.86
C LEU A 11 -0.61 8.63 12.80
N THR A 12 -0.34 9.92 12.97
CA THR A 12 -0.74 10.95 12.01
C THR A 12 0.05 10.81 10.71
N ASP A 13 1.37 10.63 10.78
CA ASP A 13 2.19 10.44 9.59
C ASP A 13 1.88 9.11 8.88
N LEU A 14 1.66 8.04 9.63
CA LEU A 14 1.23 6.75 9.10
C LEU A 14 -0.05 6.88 8.29
N LYS A 15 -1.09 7.50 8.87
CA LYS A 15 -2.36 7.75 8.16
C LYS A 15 -2.16 8.62 6.93
N ARG A 16 -1.31 9.65 7.02
CA ARG A 16 -0.99 10.52 5.89
C ARG A 16 -0.40 9.73 4.73
N ARG A 17 0.55 8.82 4.98
CA ARG A 17 1.17 7.97 3.95
C ARG A 17 0.17 6.97 3.37
N GLN A 18 -0.65 6.33 4.20
CA GLN A 18 -1.68 5.42 3.72
C GLN A 18 -2.72 6.14 2.84
N ASN A 19 -3.07 7.38 3.15
CA ASN A 19 -3.98 8.18 2.34
C ASN A 19 -3.41 8.59 0.97
N LEU A 20 -2.11 8.40 0.73
CA LEU A 20 -1.51 8.54 -0.59
C LEU A 20 -1.82 7.35 -1.51
N VAL A 21 -2.59 6.36 -1.06
CA VAL A 21 -3.06 5.25 -1.88
C VAL A 21 -4.58 5.24 -1.89
N THR A 22 -5.14 5.59 -3.04
CA THR A 22 -6.59 5.64 -3.27
C THR A 22 -6.99 4.56 -4.27
N ALA A 23 -8.28 4.21 -4.29
CA ALA A 23 -8.82 3.33 -5.30
C ALA A 23 -10.21 3.77 -5.72
N ASP A 24 -10.42 3.79 -7.03
CA ASP A 24 -11.63 4.23 -7.70
C ASP A 24 -11.73 3.52 -9.05
N GLU A 25 -12.95 3.28 -9.53
CA GLU A 25 -13.27 2.86 -10.91
C GLU A 25 -12.36 1.82 -11.58
N GLY A 26 -11.89 0.80 -10.83
CA GLY A 26 -11.04 -0.26 -11.40
C GLY A 26 -9.54 0.01 -11.32
N TRP A 27 -9.11 1.06 -10.64
CA TRP A 27 -7.72 1.49 -10.48
C TRP A 27 -7.34 1.65 -9.02
N ILE A 28 -6.06 1.45 -8.74
CA ILE A 28 -5.40 1.89 -7.51
C ILE A 28 -4.42 2.99 -7.93
N THR A 29 -4.53 4.15 -7.31
CA THR A 29 -3.68 5.30 -7.59
C THR A 29 -2.77 5.57 -6.40
N ILE A 30 -1.47 5.62 -6.66
CA ILE A 30 -0.46 5.98 -5.68
C ILE A 30 0.01 7.42 -5.96
N HIS A 31 -0.26 8.30 -5.00
CA HIS A 31 0.05 9.73 -5.03
C HIS A 31 1.51 9.97 -4.59
N GLY A 32 2.40 10.09 -5.58
CA GLY A 32 3.82 10.36 -5.37
C GLY A 32 4.29 11.66 -6.01
N PRO A 33 5.57 11.75 -6.42
CA PRO A 33 6.06 12.82 -7.28
C PRO A 33 5.28 12.94 -8.60
N PHE A 34 4.69 11.83 -9.04
CA PHE A 34 3.74 11.71 -10.15
C PHE A 34 2.65 10.73 -9.75
N GLU A 35 1.47 10.84 -10.34
CA GLU A 35 0.41 9.85 -10.18
C GLU A 35 0.85 8.52 -10.81
N TYR A 36 0.72 7.44 -10.05
CA TYR A 36 1.04 6.10 -10.50
C TYR A 36 -0.19 5.21 -10.40
N GLU A 37 -0.79 4.93 -11.55
CA GLU A 37 -2.04 4.19 -11.66
C GLU A 37 -1.79 2.71 -11.95
N ILE A 38 -2.48 1.86 -11.19
CA ILE A 38 -2.41 0.40 -11.31
C ILE A 38 -3.81 -0.12 -11.52
N ALA A 39 -4.08 -0.70 -12.69
CA ALA A 39 -5.37 -1.34 -12.94
C ALA A 39 -5.58 -2.52 -11.98
N LEU A 40 -6.71 -2.55 -11.27
CA LEU A 40 -7.09 -3.64 -10.37
C LEU A 40 -7.13 -5.01 -11.09
N ALA A 41 -7.45 -5.02 -12.38
CA ALA A 41 -7.39 -6.23 -13.22
C ALA A 41 -5.98 -6.84 -13.29
N ARG A 42 -4.92 -6.05 -13.06
CA ARG A 42 -3.52 -6.52 -12.98
C ARG A 42 -3.15 -7.06 -11.60
N CYS A 43 -4.07 -7.02 -10.64
CA CYS A 43 -3.93 -7.55 -9.28
C CYS A 43 -4.84 -8.78 -9.07
N ALA A 44 -4.99 -9.63 -10.09
CA ALA A 44 -6.01 -10.69 -10.13
C ALA A 44 -5.77 -11.88 -9.17
N ASN A 45 -4.58 -12.00 -8.57
CA ASN A 45 -4.25 -13.07 -7.61
C ASN A 45 -3.08 -12.64 -6.72
N ALA A 46 -2.79 -13.44 -5.68
CA ALA A 46 -1.72 -13.16 -4.73
C ALA A 46 -0.34 -12.98 -5.39
N VAL A 47 0.00 -13.80 -6.40
CA VAL A 47 1.28 -13.68 -7.11
C VAL A 47 1.39 -12.35 -7.86
N ALA A 48 0.30 -11.93 -8.52
CA ALA A 48 0.27 -10.65 -9.22
C ALA A 48 0.41 -9.47 -8.24
N ILE A 49 -0.24 -9.55 -7.07
CA ILE A 49 -0.07 -8.56 -6.00
C ILE A 49 1.39 -8.52 -5.53
N LEU A 50 2.02 -9.66 -5.27
CA LEU A 50 3.43 -9.72 -4.86
C LEU A 50 4.40 -9.17 -5.92
N GLN A 51 4.12 -9.40 -7.20
CA GLN A 51 4.89 -8.79 -8.29
C GLN A 51 4.80 -7.25 -8.26
N TRP A 52 3.61 -6.71 -7.99
CA TRP A 52 3.45 -5.27 -7.79
C TRP A 52 4.14 -4.76 -6.52
N VAL A 53 4.05 -5.49 -5.40
CA VAL A 53 4.78 -5.16 -4.17
C VAL A 53 6.28 -5.05 -4.44
N ARG A 54 6.86 -6.03 -5.14
CA ARG A 54 8.27 -5.99 -5.55
C ARG A 54 8.56 -4.77 -6.42
N HIS A 55 7.74 -4.52 -7.44
CA HIS A 55 7.91 -3.36 -8.33
C HIS A 55 7.86 -2.02 -7.57
N LEU A 56 6.93 -1.91 -6.61
CA LEU A 56 6.73 -0.72 -5.80
C LEU A 56 7.87 -0.52 -4.80
N SER A 57 8.42 -1.59 -4.22
CA SER A 57 9.57 -1.51 -3.31
C SER A 57 10.86 -0.98 -3.96
N GLU A 58 10.96 -1.04 -5.29
CA GLU A 58 12.09 -0.47 -6.05
C GLU A 58 11.95 1.06 -6.24
N LYS A 59 10.79 1.65 -5.93
CA LYS A 59 10.54 3.08 -6.07
C LYS A 59 11.02 3.81 -4.82
N THR A 60 11.92 4.78 -5.00
CA THR A 60 12.50 5.57 -3.90
C THR A 60 11.50 6.44 -3.14
N TRP A 61 10.32 6.69 -3.72
CA TRP A 61 9.27 7.54 -3.15
C TRP A 61 8.09 6.75 -2.58
N VAL A 62 8.08 5.42 -2.73
CA VAL A 62 7.05 4.57 -2.14
C VAL A 62 7.52 4.09 -0.78
N THR A 63 6.66 4.25 0.23
CA THR A 63 6.94 3.85 1.61
C THR A 63 6.31 2.49 1.93
N THR A 64 6.76 1.84 3.00
CA THR A 64 6.16 0.60 3.49
C THR A 64 4.67 0.78 3.79
N GLU A 65 4.28 1.88 4.40
CA GLU A 65 2.88 2.15 4.76
C GLU A 65 1.99 2.29 3.50
N MET A 66 2.54 2.83 2.40
CA MET A 66 1.85 2.87 1.11
C MET A 66 1.71 1.47 0.51
N ILE A 67 2.74 0.62 0.62
CA ILE A 67 2.69 -0.77 0.15
C ILE A 67 1.65 -1.58 0.94
N GLU A 68 1.62 -1.45 2.26
CA GLU A 68 0.62 -2.09 3.12
C GLU A 68 -0.79 -1.69 2.70
N ARG A 69 -1.02 -0.39 2.44
CA ARG A 69 -2.30 0.09 1.96
C ARG A 69 -2.64 -0.46 0.57
N PHE A 70 -1.67 -0.49 -0.35
CA PHE A 70 -1.84 -1.10 -1.68
C PHE A 70 -2.27 -2.57 -1.55
N VAL A 71 -1.59 -3.35 -0.71
CA VAL A 71 -1.91 -4.78 -0.49
C VAL A 71 -3.32 -4.93 0.06
N ALA A 72 -3.70 -4.16 1.09
CA ALA A 72 -5.03 -4.23 1.68
C ALA A 72 -6.14 -3.89 0.67
N VAL A 73 -5.91 -2.89 -0.19
CA VAL A 73 -6.87 -2.52 -1.24
C VAL A 73 -6.94 -3.61 -2.31
N ALA A 74 -5.79 -4.09 -2.80
CA ALA A 74 -5.72 -5.09 -3.86
C ALA A 74 -6.29 -6.45 -3.44
N SER A 75 -6.04 -6.89 -2.20
CA SER A 75 -6.52 -8.16 -1.69
C SER A 75 -8.02 -8.19 -1.43
N SER A 76 -8.59 -7.08 -0.93
CA SER A 76 -10.03 -6.93 -0.74
C SER A 76 -10.81 -7.13 -2.04
N LYS A 77 -10.19 -6.80 -3.18
CA LYS A 77 -10.82 -6.94 -4.49
C LYS A 77 -10.93 -8.38 -4.99
N ILE A 78 -10.00 -9.24 -4.57
CA ILE A 78 -9.93 -10.65 -4.98
C ILE A 78 -10.38 -11.61 -3.87
N ASP A 79 -10.99 -11.09 -2.80
CA ASP A 79 -11.45 -11.85 -1.63
C ASP A 79 -10.34 -12.72 -1.01
N LEU A 80 -9.10 -12.21 -1.05
CA LEU A 80 -7.95 -12.90 -0.49
C LEU A 80 -7.85 -12.60 1.01
N ASP A 81 -8.10 -13.60 1.83
CA ASP A 81 -7.89 -13.53 3.28
C ASP A 81 -6.39 -13.54 3.63
N ILE A 82 -5.86 -12.36 3.96
CA ILE A 82 -4.45 -12.18 4.33
C ILE A 82 -4.19 -12.60 5.80
N ASP A 83 -5.22 -12.69 6.64
CA ASP A 83 -5.06 -13.06 8.06
C ASP A 83 -4.74 -14.56 8.25
N SER A 84 -4.73 -15.32 7.15
CA SER A 84 -4.46 -16.77 7.13
C SER A 84 -2.97 -17.14 7.02
N VAL A 85 -2.05 -16.18 6.87
CA VAL A 85 -0.61 -16.49 6.80
C VAL A 85 -0.12 -16.89 8.20
N PRO A 86 0.34 -18.14 8.43
CA PRO A 86 0.89 -18.53 9.72
C PRO A 86 2.13 -17.70 10.03
N ALA A 87 2.16 -17.15 11.25
CA ALA A 87 3.27 -16.38 11.80
C ALA A 87 4.59 -17.16 11.84
#